data_AF-A0A925Y6Y1-F1
#
_entry.id   AF-A0A925Y6Y1-F1
#
_cell.length_a   1.000
_cell.length_b   1.000
_cell.length_c   1.000
_cell.angle_alpha   90.00
_cell.angle_beta   90.00
_cell.angle_gamma   90.00
#
_symmetry.space_group_name_H-M   'P 1'
#
loop_
_entity.id
_entity.type
_entity.pdbx_description
1 polymer ?
#
loop_
_entity_poly.entity_id
_entity_poly.type
_entity_poly.pdbx_seq_one_letter_code
_entity_poly.pdbx_strand_id
1 'polypeptide(L)'
;MSYKHQTQTKLFKFEIDEESTQPLWIENVDGLNVEVNAPRTLHFRYSAIGVTVNTPLPVVIHMQNCYNWSDAPAKFCPPNAKFYCRSINQENWGASNWVINGGIMWVLGFKTEAAYTCFDVKNGGFLEVLGGYQNWGGKGEVGRPTIENNNSNVSYIGTTFMTRHIANGIWETRGTGQHKLLNTNLPKRFFYTTVTTPLYVGYDPEKMVLPVISPPPGSYGTDQQVSISYPWVSGMSIRYTLDGSTPSETKGTPYTTPFIVKDGTDLKAIAYKTGMTTSKPIGGSYAIGQMPDLVVTEITWNPSSPTTGDEVSFSATIKNQSKNPTPPGVEIGCEFQINGTKLCAGNNGKEVSIPANASITVNGTIATGGKTTWLALPGTYTVKVIADDVNRLLENDETNNSLTATLSPGKNEWTTWDQNDRNITHSGSNWHANQKFPGAYNDNDSSSATKDSYLQFTFTGTQAKLYGIKGNWSGIVNIYLDDMTTPVATVDTYSRFNQLKALIYDTGKLSAGPHTIRWEPAEKKNPAAAGNWVEFDFVNWKN
;
A
#
# COMPACT_ATOMS: atom_id res chain seq x y z
N MET A 1 58.42 -18.07 10.34
CA MET A 1 59.18 -16.81 10.50
C MET A 1 58.26 -15.67 10.10
N SER A 2 58.01 -14.69 10.98
CA SER A 2 57.28 -13.47 10.62
C SER A 2 58.28 -12.42 10.16
N TYR A 3 58.03 -11.80 9.01
CA TYR A 3 58.80 -10.64 8.54
C TYR A 3 57.83 -9.52 8.19
N LYS A 4 58.05 -8.35 8.79
CA LYS A 4 57.30 -7.12 8.50
C LYS A 4 58.04 -6.31 7.44
N HIS A 5 57.28 -5.98 6.39
CA HIS A 5 57.39 -4.85 5.45
C HIS A 5 58.72 -4.09 5.35
N GLN A 6 59.36 -4.18 4.17
CA GLN A 6 60.20 -3.12 3.63
C GLN A 6 59.71 -2.70 2.25
N THR A 7 59.69 -1.39 2.07
CA THR A 7 59.29 -0.63 0.90
C THR A 7 60.19 -0.88 -0.31
N GLN A 8 59.55 -1.19 -1.44
CA GLN A 8 60.00 -1.14 -2.85
C GLN A 8 61.22 -1.96 -3.33
N THR A 9 61.00 -2.62 -4.47
CA THR A 9 61.97 -3.06 -5.51
C THR A 9 62.78 -4.35 -5.34
N LYS A 10 62.14 -5.45 -4.91
CA LYS A 10 62.45 -6.78 -5.45
C LYS A 10 61.25 -7.69 -5.27
N LEU A 11 60.54 -7.99 -6.36
CA LEU A 11 59.52 -9.04 -6.36
C LEU A 11 60.25 -10.37 -6.13
N PHE A 12 59.88 -11.09 -5.07
CA PHE A 12 60.42 -12.43 -4.85
C PHE A 12 59.81 -13.36 -5.91
N LYS A 13 60.66 -14.14 -6.58
CA LYS A 13 60.22 -15.14 -7.55
C LYS A 13 60.15 -16.50 -6.88
N PHE A 14 59.07 -17.23 -7.09
CA PHE A 14 58.88 -18.59 -6.60
C PHE A 14 58.42 -19.48 -7.75
N GLU A 15 59.24 -20.46 -8.09
CA GLU A 15 59.00 -21.38 -9.21
C GLU A 15 58.41 -22.69 -8.68
N ILE A 16 57.40 -23.21 -9.39
CA ILE A 16 56.76 -24.49 -9.13
C ILE A 16 57.08 -25.39 -10.31
N ASP A 17 58.19 -26.11 -10.21
CA ASP A 17 58.74 -26.96 -11.27
C ASP A 17 58.40 -28.45 -11.11
N GLU A 18 57.80 -28.83 -9.98
CA GLU A 18 57.46 -30.22 -9.67
C GLU A 18 55.95 -30.42 -9.61
N GLU A 19 55.48 -31.47 -10.28
CA GLU A 19 54.10 -31.94 -10.19
C GLU A 19 53.81 -32.47 -8.78
N SER A 20 52.61 -32.16 -8.28
CA SER A 20 52.15 -32.73 -7.02
C SER A 20 50.63 -32.80 -6.95
N THR A 21 50.12 -33.92 -6.44
CA THR A 21 48.71 -34.08 -6.08
C THR A 21 48.35 -33.34 -4.78
N GLN A 22 49.35 -32.97 -3.97
CA GLN A 22 49.14 -32.23 -2.74
C GLN A 22 49.04 -30.72 -3.02
N PRO A 23 47.99 -30.05 -2.51
CA PRO A 23 47.84 -28.63 -2.70
C PRO A 23 48.99 -27.85 -2.05
N LEU A 24 49.45 -26.79 -2.71
CA LEU A 24 50.41 -25.84 -2.14
C LEU A 24 49.67 -24.64 -1.57
N TRP A 25 49.94 -24.31 -0.31
CA TRP A 25 49.38 -23.15 0.38
C TRP A 25 50.41 -22.03 0.44
N ILE A 26 50.03 -20.85 -0.04
CA ILE A 26 50.84 -19.62 0.03
C ILE A 26 49.96 -18.55 0.68
N GLU A 27 50.29 -18.22 1.93
CA GLU A 27 49.46 -17.35 2.77
C GLU A 27 50.28 -16.23 3.41
N ASN A 28 49.69 -15.03 3.54
CA ASN A 28 50.29 -13.85 4.19
C ASN A 28 51.64 -13.42 3.59
N VAL A 29 51.73 -13.42 2.27
CA VAL A 29 52.93 -13.00 1.53
C VAL A 29 52.61 -11.81 0.63
N ASP A 30 53.40 -10.75 0.70
CA ASP A 30 53.26 -9.60 -0.19
C ASP A 30 54.44 -9.48 -1.16
N GLY A 31 54.15 -9.19 -2.43
CA GLY A 31 55.15 -8.97 -3.47
C GLY A 31 55.79 -10.24 -4.05
N LEU A 32 55.08 -11.37 -4.04
CA LEU A 32 55.56 -12.65 -4.57
C LEU A 32 55.04 -12.91 -5.99
N ASN A 33 55.94 -13.17 -6.93
CA ASN A 33 55.61 -13.71 -8.25
C ASN A 33 55.77 -15.23 -8.24
N VAL A 34 54.70 -15.95 -8.55
CA VAL A 34 54.68 -17.40 -8.66
C VAL A 34 54.66 -17.80 -10.13
N GLU A 35 55.65 -18.59 -10.55
CA GLU A 35 55.68 -19.21 -11.88
C GLU A 35 55.32 -20.69 -11.76
N VAL A 36 54.24 -21.09 -12.44
CA VAL A 36 53.70 -22.44 -12.41
C VAL A 36 54.17 -23.18 -13.67
N ASN A 37 55.27 -23.91 -13.54
CA ASN A 37 55.91 -24.66 -14.62
C ASN A 37 55.50 -26.16 -14.62
N ALA A 38 54.86 -26.63 -13.55
CA ALA A 38 54.33 -27.99 -13.41
C ALA A 38 52.89 -28.02 -12.82
N PRO A 39 52.09 -29.06 -13.12
CA PRO A 39 50.70 -29.14 -12.66
C PRO A 39 50.62 -29.32 -11.14
N ARG A 40 49.89 -28.40 -10.50
CA ARG A 40 49.65 -28.43 -9.05
C ARG A 40 48.43 -27.59 -8.67
N THR A 41 47.69 -28.02 -7.66
CA THR A 41 46.65 -27.20 -7.04
C THR A 41 47.28 -26.17 -6.11
N LEU A 42 46.96 -24.89 -6.29
CA LEU A 42 47.50 -23.79 -5.49
C LEU A 42 46.39 -23.10 -4.70
N HIS A 43 46.68 -22.77 -3.44
CA HIS A 43 45.82 -21.97 -2.59
C HIS A 43 46.55 -20.73 -2.13
N PHE A 44 46.02 -19.57 -2.52
CA PHE A 44 46.52 -18.28 -2.13
C PHE A 44 45.57 -17.61 -1.13
N ARG A 45 46.08 -17.16 0.01
CA ARG A 45 45.28 -16.41 1.00
C ARG A 45 45.97 -15.18 1.57
N TYR A 46 45.25 -14.07 1.65
CA TYR A 46 45.72 -12.85 2.34
C TYR A 46 47.08 -12.35 1.84
N SER A 47 47.29 -12.45 0.53
CA SER A 47 48.60 -12.25 -0.08
C SER A 47 48.52 -11.29 -1.25
N ALA A 48 49.55 -10.45 -1.42
CA ALA A 48 49.80 -9.73 -2.66
C ALA A 48 50.73 -10.52 -3.58
N ILE A 49 50.17 -11.08 -4.66
CA ILE A 49 50.85 -12.07 -5.50
C ILE A 49 50.67 -11.81 -6.99
N GLY A 50 51.68 -12.12 -7.79
CA GLY A 50 51.55 -12.38 -9.21
C GLY A 50 51.56 -13.89 -9.46
N VAL A 51 50.79 -14.38 -10.42
CA VAL A 51 50.81 -15.79 -10.82
C VAL A 51 50.89 -15.87 -12.34
N THR A 52 51.86 -16.63 -12.83
CA THR A 52 52.03 -16.94 -14.26
C THR A 52 51.99 -18.45 -14.44
N VAL A 53 51.13 -18.94 -15.33
CA VAL A 53 51.03 -20.37 -15.67
C VAL A 53 51.76 -20.61 -16.98
N ASN A 54 52.90 -21.30 -16.92
CA ASN A 54 53.77 -21.57 -18.07
C ASN A 54 53.62 -23.02 -18.58
N THR A 55 53.14 -23.93 -17.73
CA THR A 55 52.89 -25.31 -18.13
C THR A 55 51.70 -25.43 -19.08
N PRO A 56 51.70 -26.36 -20.07
CA PRO A 56 50.50 -26.68 -20.85
C PRO A 56 49.54 -27.63 -20.09
N LEU A 57 49.97 -28.19 -18.96
CA LEU A 57 49.20 -29.17 -18.19
C LEU A 57 48.15 -28.50 -17.29
N PRO A 58 47.08 -29.19 -16.87
CA PRO A 58 46.02 -28.58 -16.07
C PRO A 58 46.50 -28.00 -14.74
N VAL A 59 46.07 -26.78 -14.41
CA VAL A 59 46.38 -26.08 -13.15
C VAL A 59 45.10 -25.56 -12.50
N VAL A 60 44.96 -25.74 -11.18
CA VAL A 60 43.84 -25.23 -10.39
C VAL A 60 44.34 -24.26 -9.34
N ILE A 61 43.78 -23.06 -9.31
CA ILE A 61 44.21 -21.99 -8.41
C ILE A 61 43.01 -21.45 -7.62
N HIS A 62 43.11 -21.50 -6.30
CA HIS A 62 42.15 -20.93 -5.38
C HIS A 62 42.71 -19.64 -4.78
N MET A 63 41.88 -18.59 -4.71
CA MET A 63 42.27 -17.29 -4.20
C MET A 63 41.27 -16.76 -3.19
N GLN A 64 41.77 -16.32 -2.04
CA GLN A 64 40.97 -15.76 -0.97
C GLN A 64 41.65 -14.51 -0.40
N ASN A 65 41.01 -13.35 -0.56
CA ASN A 65 41.53 -12.07 -0.11
C ASN A 65 42.93 -11.78 -0.67
N CYS A 66 43.11 -12.02 -1.97
CA CYS A 66 44.35 -11.69 -2.65
C CYS A 66 44.25 -10.29 -3.24
N TYR A 67 45.32 -9.50 -3.16
CA TYR A 67 45.29 -8.09 -3.57
C TYR A 67 46.55 -7.64 -4.32
N ASN A 68 46.52 -6.47 -4.97
CA ASN A 68 47.68 -5.76 -5.51
C ASN A 68 48.67 -6.66 -6.28
N TRP A 69 48.21 -7.25 -7.37
CA TRP A 69 49.04 -8.15 -8.17
C TRP A 69 50.12 -7.38 -8.92
N SER A 70 51.35 -7.88 -8.82
CA SER A 70 52.50 -7.41 -9.57
C SER A 70 52.26 -7.49 -11.08
N ASP A 71 52.92 -6.59 -11.83
CA ASP A 71 52.90 -6.53 -13.29
C ASP A 71 53.41 -7.87 -13.88
N ALA A 72 52.48 -8.79 -14.17
CA ALA A 72 52.77 -10.02 -14.88
C ALA A 72 52.70 -9.75 -16.40
N PRO A 73 53.72 -10.10 -17.18
CA PRO A 73 53.82 -9.67 -18.58
C PRO A 73 52.80 -10.31 -19.55
N ALA A 74 51.96 -11.29 -19.13
CA ALA A 74 50.83 -11.79 -19.92
C ALA A 74 49.76 -12.58 -19.11
N LYS A 75 48.62 -11.95 -18.79
CA LYS A 75 47.26 -12.53 -18.93
C LYS A 75 46.95 -13.87 -18.21
N PHE A 76 47.02 -13.82 -16.88
CA PHE A 76 46.42 -14.63 -15.80
C PHE A 76 45.84 -16.04 -16.03
N CYS A 77 44.89 -16.26 -16.96
CA CYS A 77 44.12 -17.52 -17.04
C CYS A 77 44.14 -18.16 -18.45
N PRO A 78 45.18 -18.96 -18.77
CA PRO A 78 45.28 -19.70 -20.05
C PRO A 78 44.32 -20.90 -20.13
N PRO A 79 44.18 -21.57 -21.30
CA PRO A 79 43.17 -22.61 -21.54
C PRO A 79 43.21 -23.80 -20.58
N ASN A 80 44.38 -24.09 -20.03
CA ASN A 80 44.63 -25.18 -19.08
C ASN A 80 44.44 -24.80 -17.61
N ALA A 81 44.11 -23.53 -17.31
CA ALA A 81 44.01 -23.04 -15.94
C ALA A 81 42.55 -22.80 -15.49
N LYS A 82 42.27 -23.15 -14.24
CA LYS A 82 41.01 -22.86 -13.55
C LYS A 82 41.26 -22.03 -12.30
N PHE A 83 40.61 -20.87 -12.21
CA PHE A 83 40.70 -19.96 -11.07
C PHE A 83 39.38 -19.90 -10.31
N TYR A 84 39.46 -20.05 -8.99
CA TYR A 84 38.35 -19.92 -8.07
C TYR A 84 38.66 -18.82 -7.05
N CYS A 85 38.05 -17.66 -7.24
CA CYS A 85 38.34 -16.44 -6.51
C CYS A 85 37.18 -16.09 -5.57
N ARG A 86 37.40 -16.17 -4.25
CA ARG A 86 36.41 -15.75 -3.26
C ARG A 86 36.35 -14.22 -3.09
N SER A 87 37.52 -13.60 -3.08
CA SER A 87 37.68 -12.14 -2.95
C SER A 87 39.03 -11.76 -3.53
N ILE A 88 39.01 -10.92 -4.56
CA ILE A 88 40.21 -10.42 -5.24
C ILE A 88 40.16 -8.90 -5.35
N ASN A 89 41.30 -8.25 -5.17
CA ASN A 89 41.41 -6.81 -5.24
C ASN A 89 42.57 -6.39 -6.15
N GLN A 90 42.30 -5.79 -7.30
CA GLN A 90 43.36 -5.26 -8.15
C GLN A 90 43.54 -3.74 -8.00
N GLU A 91 44.74 -3.35 -7.57
CA GLU A 91 45.13 -1.95 -7.29
C GLU A 91 46.04 -1.34 -8.37
N ASN A 92 46.32 -2.08 -9.45
CA ASN A 92 47.24 -1.66 -10.52
C ASN A 92 46.54 -0.76 -11.56
N TRP A 93 47.26 0.24 -12.09
CA TRP A 93 46.75 1.27 -13.01
C TRP A 93 47.40 1.23 -14.41
N GLY A 94 48.02 0.12 -14.84
CA GLY A 94 48.77 0.05 -16.11
C GLY A 94 48.13 -0.70 -17.29
N ALA A 95 47.13 -1.57 -17.06
CA ALA A 95 46.52 -2.43 -18.09
C ALA A 95 45.18 -3.04 -17.62
N SER A 96 44.56 -3.90 -18.46
CA SER A 96 43.40 -4.72 -18.04
C SER A 96 43.74 -5.54 -16.79
N ASN A 97 42.83 -5.58 -15.82
CA ASN A 97 43.10 -6.18 -14.51
C ASN A 97 43.24 -7.71 -14.59
N TRP A 98 42.30 -8.37 -15.24
CA TRP A 98 42.27 -9.81 -15.42
C TRP A 98 42.02 -10.17 -16.86
N VAL A 99 42.79 -11.14 -17.37
CA VAL A 99 42.58 -11.66 -18.72
C VAL A 99 42.41 -13.17 -18.69
N ILE A 100 41.27 -13.59 -19.21
CA ILE A 100 40.80 -14.97 -19.28
C ILE A 100 40.90 -15.40 -20.73
N ASN A 101 41.97 -16.11 -21.04
CA ASN A 101 42.36 -16.47 -22.40
C ASN A 101 42.14 -17.98 -22.62
N GLY A 102 40.89 -18.36 -22.89
CA GLY A 102 40.46 -19.76 -23.02
C GLY A 102 40.33 -20.54 -21.72
N GLY A 103 40.83 -20.02 -20.59
CA GLY A 103 40.70 -20.66 -19.28
C GLY A 103 39.34 -20.42 -18.61
N ILE A 104 39.21 -20.88 -17.36
CA ILE A 104 37.98 -20.75 -16.55
C ILE A 104 38.28 -19.91 -15.31
N MET A 105 37.48 -18.89 -15.05
CA MET A 105 37.58 -18.06 -13.84
C MET A 105 36.22 -17.85 -13.19
N TRP A 106 36.13 -18.15 -11.91
CA TRP A 106 34.97 -17.91 -11.05
C TRP A 106 35.32 -16.88 -10.00
N VAL A 107 34.47 -15.87 -9.80
CA VAL A 107 34.71 -14.75 -8.90
C VAL A 107 33.47 -14.49 -8.05
N LEU A 108 33.55 -14.73 -6.75
CA LEU A 108 32.46 -14.42 -5.83
C LEU A 108 32.39 -12.92 -5.53
N GLY A 109 33.54 -12.28 -5.35
CA GLY A 109 33.67 -10.86 -5.04
C GLY A 109 34.95 -10.30 -5.61
N PHE A 110 34.87 -9.10 -6.20
CA PHE A 110 36.05 -8.38 -6.62
C PHE A 110 35.99 -6.89 -6.24
N LYS A 111 37.15 -6.28 -6.17
CA LYS A 111 37.34 -4.84 -6.19
C LYS A 111 38.46 -4.50 -7.17
N THR A 112 38.31 -3.40 -7.90
CA THR A 112 39.37 -2.86 -8.79
C THR A 112 39.47 -1.37 -8.63
N GLU A 113 40.63 -0.78 -8.92
CA GLU A 113 40.87 0.68 -8.83
C GLU A 113 41.32 1.37 -10.13
N ALA A 114 41.17 0.69 -11.28
CA ALA A 114 41.78 1.11 -12.54
C ALA A 114 40.76 1.62 -13.59
N ALA A 115 41.21 2.49 -14.50
CA ALA A 115 40.44 2.96 -15.67
C ALA A 115 40.44 1.96 -16.85
N TYR A 116 40.94 0.75 -16.67
CA TYR A 116 41.01 -0.28 -17.72
C TYR A 116 39.90 -1.32 -17.56
N THR A 117 39.81 -2.19 -18.57
CA THR A 117 38.94 -3.36 -18.52
C THR A 117 39.25 -4.22 -17.31
N CYS A 118 38.24 -4.43 -16.44
CA CYS A 118 38.41 -5.33 -15.30
C CYS A 118 38.65 -6.75 -15.80
N PHE A 119 37.82 -7.22 -16.73
CA PHE A 119 37.90 -8.56 -17.28
C PHE A 119 37.93 -8.54 -18.81
N ASP A 120 39.07 -8.93 -19.39
CA ASP A 120 39.23 -9.23 -20.82
C ASP A 120 39.07 -10.73 -21.01
N VAL A 121 37.94 -11.17 -21.59
CA VAL A 121 37.60 -12.58 -21.78
C VAL A 121 37.65 -12.88 -23.27
N LYS A 122 38.52 -13.80 -23.66
CA LYS A 122 38.83 -14.06 -25.07
C LYS A 122 39.16 -15.52 -25.35
N ASN A 123 39.16 -15.88 -26.63
CA ASN A 123 39.54 -17.19 -27.14
C ASN A 123 38.77 -18.34 -26.47
N GLY A 124 37.46 -18.17 -26.29
CA GLY A 124 36.59 -19.18 -25.67
C GLY A 124 36.68 -19.25 -24.14
N GLY A 125 37.28 -18.24 -23.49
CA GLY A 125 37.37 -18.18 -22.04
C GLY A 125 36.01 -18.21 -21.35
N PHE A 126 35.99 -18.64 -20.08
CA PHE A 126 34.81 -18.65 -19.25
C PHE A 126 35.02 -17.79 -18.01
N LEU A 127 34.12 -16.82 -17.80
CA LEU A 127 34.10 -15.96 -16.63
C LEU A 127 32.71 -15.95 -15.99
N GLU A 128 32.67 -16.20 -14.68
CA GLU A 128 31.48 -15.97 -13.86
C GLU A 128 31.81 -15.06 -12.68
N VAL A 129 31.09 -13.95 -12.55
CA VAL A 129 31.25 -12.98 -11.46
C VAL A 129 29.92 -12.77 -10.74
N LEU A 130 29.89 -13.11 -9.45
CA LEU A 130 28.68 -13.07 -8.60
C LEU A 130 28.56 -11.80 -7.75
N GLY A 131 29.51 -10.88 -7.85
CA GLY A 131 29.46 -9.61 -7.16
C GLY A 131 30.80 -8.89 -7.09
N GLY A 132 30.77 -7.64 -6.65
CA GLY A 132 31.94 -6.79 -6.54
C GLY A 132 31.71 -5.41 -7.15
N TYR A 133 32.76 -4.60 -7.13
CA TYR A 133 32.70 -3.27 -7.69
C TYR A 133 33.98 -2.82 -8.39
N GLN A 134 33.77 -2.03 -9.45
CA GLN A 134 34.83 -1.24 -10.06
C GLN A 134 34.86 0.14 -9.41
N ASN A 135 35.95 0.45 -8.71
CA ASN A 135 36.22 1.77 -8.17
C ASN A 135 37.06 2.56 -9.19
N TRP A 136 36.73 3.83 -9.41
CA TRP A 136 37.53 4.71 -10.28
C TRP A 136 38.13 5.86 -9.48
N GLY A 137 39.42 5.75 -9.18
CA GLY A 137 40.18 6.72 -8.37
C GLY A 137 40.69 7.96 -9.12
N GLY A 138 40.28 8.18 -10.38
CA GLY A 138 40.64 9.40 -11.14
C GLY A 138 41.91 9.32 -12.00
N LYS A 139 42.44 8.13 -12.31
CA LYS A 139 43.67 7.95 -13.11
C LYS A 139 43.49 6.94 -14.25
N GLY A 140 43.95 7.28 -15.47
CA GLY A 140 44.00 6.39 -16.66
C GLY A 140 43.12 6.80 -17.85
N GLU A 141 43.19 6.04 -18.96
CA GLU A 141 42.46 6.32 -20.21
C GLU A 141 40.94 6.19 -20.02
N VAL A 142 40.19 7.22 -20.42
CA VAL A 142 38.72 7.19 -20.49
C VAL A 142 38.31 6.40 -21.73
N GLY A 143 37.38 5.44 -21.63
CA GLY A 143 36.80 4.82 -22.81
C GLY A 143 36.61 3.30 -22.80
N ARG A 144 37.11 2.56 -21.80
CA ARG A 144 37.11 1.08 -21.82
C ARG A 144 35.96 0.48 -20.99
N PRO A 145 35.45 -0.70 -21.35
CA PRO A 145 34.35 -1.33 -20.63
C PRO A 145 34.84 -1.95 -19.32
N THR A 146 33.94 -2.23 -18.37
CA THR A 146 34.23 -3.09 -17.23
C THR A 146 34.58 -4.51 -17.69
N ILE A 147 33.89 -4.99 -18.73
CA ILE A 147 34.13 -6.30 -19.33
C ILE A 147 34.26 -6.17 -20.83
N GLU A 148 35.30 -6.77 -21.38
CA GLU A 148 35.44 -7.02 -22.81
C GLU A 148 35.30 -8.52 -23.02
N ASN A 149 34.22 -8.93 -23.68
CA ASN A 149 33.88 -10.32 -23.95
C ASN A 149 34.01 -10.58 -25.45
N ASN A 150 35.08 -11.24 -25.87
CA ASN A 150 35.36 -11.54 -27.27
C ASN A 150 35.21 -13.04 -27.54
N ASN A 151 34.13 -13.43 -28.22
CA ASN A 151 33.83 -14.82 -28.59
C ASN A 151 34.02 -15.80 -27.42
N SER A 152 33.53 -15.43 -26.24
CA SER A 152 33.77 -16.11 -24.95
C SER A 152 32.53 -16.12 -24.06
N ASN A 153 32.57 -16.85 -22.95
CA ASN A 153 31.43 -17.05 -22.06
C ASN A 153 31.55 -16.15 -20.83
N VAL A 154 30.55 -15.30 -20.60
CA VAL A 154 30.52 -14.39 -19.46
C VAL A 154 29.16 -14.38 -18.79
N SER A 155 29.15 -14.53 -17.46
CA SER A 155 28.07 -14.10 -16.58
C SER A 155 28.60 -13.10 -15.57
N TYR A 156 27.86 -12.00 -15.33
CA TYR A 156 28.34 -10.90 -14.48
C TYR A 156 27.21 -10.19 -13.76
N ILE A 157 27.40 -9.97 -12.47
CA ILE A 157 26.68 -8.98 -11.66
C ILE A 157 27.69 -8.11 -10.91
N GLY A 158 27.45 -6.80 -10.86
CA GLY A 158 28.36 -5.88 -10.18
C GLY A 158 27.93 -4.43 -10.24
N THR A 159 28.67 -3.57 -9.56
CA THR A 159 28.40 -2.13 -9.52
C THR A 159 29.64 -1.32 -9.86
N THR A 160 29.46 -0.13 -10.38
CA THR A 160 30.51 0.88 -10.35
C THR A 160 30.46 1.66 -9.05
N PHE A 161 31.58 2.26 -8.65
CA PHE A 161 31.67 3.14 -7.50
C PHE A 161 32.61 4.31 -7.83
N MET A 162 32.24 5.54 -7.44
CA MET A 162 33.01 6.77 -7.68
C MET A 162 33.38 7.07 -9.16
N THR A 163 32.63 6.54 -10.14
CA THR A 163 32.94 6.75 -11.56
C THR A 163 32.59 8.16 -12.04
N ARG A 164 33.60 9.05 -12.14
CA ARG A 164 33.38 10.43 -12.63
C ARG A 164 33.39 10.57 -14.16
N HIS A 165 33.61 9.48 -14.92
CA HIS A 165 33.61 9.48 -16.39
C HIS A 165 32.78 8.36 -17.02
N ILE A 166 32.30 8.63 -18.24
CA ILE A 166 31.02 8.16 -18.81
C ILE A 166 31.16 6.94 -19.73
N ALA A 167 32.35 6.34 -19.87
CA ALA A 167 32.54 5.16 -20.70
C ALA A 167 32.85 3.94 -19.83
N ASN A 168 31.81 3.34 -19.24
CA ASN A 168 31.85 2.07 -18.50
C ASN A 168 30.69 1.19 -18.98
N GLY A 169 30.82 -0.13 -18.91
CA GLY A 169 29.83 -1.05 -19.47
C GLY A 169 30.37 -2.44 -19.82
N ILE A 170 29.66 -3.17 -20.68
CA ILE A 170 30.09 -4.46 -21.22
C ILE A 170 30.18 -4.35 -22.74
N TRP A 171 31.34 -4.68 -23.29
CA TRP A 171 31.52 -4.79 -24.73
C TRP A 171 31.60 -6.25 -25.11
N GLU A 172 30.69 -6.67 -25.97
CA GLU A 172 30.59 -8.04 -26.42
C GLU A 172 30.82 -8.11 -27.92
N THR A 173 31.80 -8.92 -28.30
CA THR A 173 32.13 -9.21 -29.69
C THR A 173 31.78 -10.67 -29.98
N ARG A 174 31.05 -10.89 -31.07
CA ARG A 174 30.63 -12.20 -31.57
C ARG A 174 30.84 -12.24 -33.08
N GLY A 175 31.83 -13.00 -33.53
CA GLY A 175 32.31 -12.94 -34.91
C GLY A 175 32.74 -11.52 -35.29
N THR A 176 32.11 -10.95 -36.33
CA THR A 176 32.30 -9.56 -36.76
C THR A 176 31.35 -8.56 -36.08
N GLY A 177 30.36 -9.04 -35.33
CA GLY A 177 29.38 -8.21 -34.64
C GLY A 177 29.88 -7.70 -33.29
N GLN A 178 29.52 -6.46 -32.94
CA GLN A 178 29.74 -5.87 -31.62
C GLN A 178 28.45 -5.37 -31.00
N HIS A 179 28.25 -5.67 -29.72
CA HIS A 179 27.19 -5.15 -28.88
C HIS A 179 27.79 -4.46 -27.65
N LYS A 180 27.38 -3.22 -27.38
CA LYS A 180 27.90 -2.43 -26.25
C LYS A 180 26.76 -2.10 -25.30
N LEU A 181 26.80 -2.70 -24.12
CA LEU A 181 25.94 -2.30 -23.01
C LEU A 181 26.62 -1.14 -22.28
N LEU A 182 26.15 0.08 -22.51
CA LEU A 182 26.72 1.27 -21.90
C LEU A 182 26.10 1.51 -20.52
N ASN A 183 26.82 2.18 -19.63
CA ASN A 183 26.31 2.63 -18.33
C ASN A 183 24.98 3.41 -18.41
N THR A 184 24.72 4.15 -19.50
CA THR A 184 23.46 4.86 -19.73
C THR A 184 22.27 3.92 -19.91
N ASN A 185 22.53 2.65 -20.26
CA ASN A 185 21.52 1.60 -20.36
C ASN A 185 21.30 0.86 -19.03
N LEU A 186 22.09 1.17 -18.00
CA LEU A 186 22.08 0.47 -16.72
C LEU A 186 21.34 1.28 -15.64
N PRO A 187 20.65 0.59 -14.69
CA PRO A 187 20.00 1.25 -13.58
C PRO A 187 21.01 1.97 -12.67
N LYS A 188 20.68 3.21 -12.29
CA LYS A 188 21.46 4.02 -11.34
C LYS A 188 21.12 3.65 -9.89
N ARG A 189 22.10 3.69 -8.98
CA ARG A 189 21.92 3.42 -7.54
C ARG A 189 22.73 4.39 -6.67
N PHE A 190 22.18 4.78 -5.51
CA PHE A 190 22.79 5.56 -4.41
C PHE A 190 23.38 6.96 -4.74
N PHE A 191 23.91 7.21 -5.94
CA PHE A 191 24.40 8.52 -6.43
C PHE A 191 24.28 8.61 -7.97
N TYR A 192 24.16 9.81 -8.54
CA TYR A 192 23.95 10.02 -9.99
C TYR A 192 25.03 9.41 -10.91
N THR A 193 26.16 8.98 -10.34
CA THR A 193 27.33 8.43 -11.04
C THR A 193 27.51 6.93 -10.90
N THR A 194 26.81 6.26 -9.97
CA THR A 194 26.94 4.82 -9.73
C THR A 194 25.89 4.05 -10.52
N VAL A 195 26.33 3.06 -11.29
CA VAL A 195 25.46 2.16 -12.05
C VAL A 195 25.62 0.72 -11.58
N THR A 196 24.52 -0.02 -11.58
CA THR A 196 24.51 -1.44 -11.28
C THR A 196 24.25 -2.20 -12.56
N THR A 197 25.12 -3.15 -12.88
CA THR A 197 24.84 -4.15 -13.92
C THR A 197 24.01 -5.25 -13.26
N PRO A 198 22.70 -5.39 -13.58
CA PRO A 198 21.94 -6.57 -13.17
C PRO A 198 22.56 -7.82 -13.83
N LEU A 199 22.08 -9.02 -13.51
CA LEU A 199 22.64 -10.26 -14.06
C LEU A 199 22.74 -10.18 -15.59
N TYR A 200 23.97 -10.05 -16.07
CA TYR A 200 24.31 -10.12 -17.48
C TYR A 200 24.76 -11.54 -17.78
N VAL A 201 24.20 -12.11 -18.84
CA VAL A 201 24.62 -13.37 -19.45
C VAL A 201 24.87 -13.07 -20.91
N GLY A 202 26.06 -13.44 -21.42
CA GLY A 202 26.50 -13.06 -22.76
C GLY A 202 25.44 -13.21 -23.86
N TYR A 203 25.45 -12.27 -24.81
CA TYR A 203 24.68 -12.29 -26.04
C TYR A 203 25.10 -13.44 -26.95
N ASP A 204 24.10 -14.11 -27.52
CA ASP A 204 24.26 -15.12 -28.56
C ASP A 204 23.61 -14.59 -29.85
N PRO A 205 24.40 -14.25 -30.90
CA PRO A 205 23.87 -13.68 -32.13
C PRO A 205 23.02 -14.65 -32.95
N GLU A 206 23.12 -15.95 -32.67
CA GLU A 206 22.36 -16.98 -33.36
C GLU A 206 21.06 -17.32 -32.63
N LYS A 207 20.74 -16.63 -31.53
CA LYS A 207 19.57 -16.94 -30.70
C LYS A 207 18.76 -15.70 -30.33
N MET A 208 17.44 -15.84 -30.44
CA MET A 208 16.51 -14.82 -30.00
C MET A 208 16.41 -14.81 -28.47
N VAL A 209 16.44 -13.61 -27.87
CA VAL A 209 16.15 -13.41 -26.44
C VAL A 209 14.64 -13.44 -26.19
N LEU A 210 14.20 -13.33 -24.93
CA LEU A 210 12.77 -13.27 -24.62
C LEU A 210 12.20 -11.92 -25.08
N PRO A 211 11.01 -11.88 -25.71
CA PRO A 211 10.26 -10.63 -25.85
C PRO A 211 9.79 -10.12 -24.48
N VAL A 212 9.46 -8.84 -24.39
CA VAL A 212 8.99 -8.19 -23.16
C VAL A 212 7.49 -7.96 -23.27
N ILE A 213 6.72 -8.49 -22.31
CA ILE A 213 5.27 -8.30 -22.19
C ILE A 213 5.01 -7.18 -21.18
N SER A 214 4.20 -6.19 -21.55
CA SER A 214 3.85 -5.05 -20.69
C SER A 214 2.37 -4.68 -20.78
N PRO A 215 1.63 -4.61 -19.66
CA PRO A 215 2.07 -5.00 -18.31
C PRO A 215 2.43 -6.51 -18.25
N PRO A 216 3.26 -6.97 -17.31
CA PRO A 216 3.56 -8.39 -17.18
C PRO A 216 2.32 -9.19 -16.73
N PRO A 217 2.28 -10.52 -16.90
CA PRO A 217 1.22 -11.34 -16.32
C PRO A 217 1.09 -11.16 -14.81
N GLY A 218 -0.15 -11.10 -14.31
CA GLY A 218 -0.46 -10.79 -12.90
C GLY A 218 -1.95 -10.53 -12.65
N SER A 219 -2.27 -10.05 -11.46
CA SER A 219 -3.63 -9.70 -11.05
C SER A 219 -3.93 -8.22 -11.26
N TYR A 220 -5.10 -7.90 -11.82
CA TYR A 220 -5.52 -6.52 -12.11
C TYR A 220 -7.02 -6.30 -11.89
N GLY A 221 -7.42 -5.10 -11.50
CA GLY A 221 -8.82 -4.78 -11.19
C GLY A 221 -9.68 -4.69 -12.46
N THR A 222 -9.07 -4.26 -13.56
CA THR A 222 -9.71 -4.07 -14.86
C THR A 222 -8.96 -4.78 -15.98
N ASP A 223 -9.63 -4.96 -17.12
CA ASP A 223 -9.02 -5.45 -18.36
C ASP A 223 -7.72 -4.68 -18.67
N GLN A 224 -6.69 -5.39 -19.13
CA GLN A 224 -5.37 -4.79 -19.38
C GLN A 224 -5.08 -4.68 -20.88
N GLN A 225 -4.55 -3.54 -21.31
CA GLN A 225 -4.00 -3.38 -22.66
C GLN A 225 -2.54 -3.84 -22.68
N VAL A 226 -2.30 -5.01 -23.27
CA VAL A 226 -0.98 -5.63 -23.34
C VAL A 226 -0.27 -5.29 -24.63
N SER A 227 1.00 -4.91 -24.49
CA SER A 227 1.97 -4.74 -25.55
C SER A 227 3.10 -5.77 -25.42
N ILE A 228 3.65 -6.20 -26.56
CA ILE A 228 4.80 -7.11 -26.61
C ILE A 228 5.90 -6.41 -27.41
N SER A 229 7.05 -6.18 -26.80
CA SER A 229 8.17 -5.48 -27.43
C SER A 229 9.39 -6.38 -27.54
N TYR A 230 10.23 -6.10 -28.54
CA TYR A 230 11.50 -6.78 -28.73
C TYR A 230 12.58 -5.77 -29.14
N PRO A 231 13.61 -5.51 -28.32
CA PRO A 231 14.33 -4.25 -28.48
C PRO A 231 15.52 -4.25 -29.47
N TRP A 232 15.89 -5.37 -30.10
CA TRP A 232 17.28 -5.48 -30.62
C TRP A 232 17.48 -6.03 -32.04
N VAL A 233 16.47 -6.63 -32.70
CA VAL A 233 16.68 -7.31 -33.98
C VAL A 233 15.69 -6.82 -35.03
N SER A 234 16.19 -6.10 -36.05
CA SER A 234 15.39 -5.74 -37.23
C SER A 234 15.00 -7.00 -38.03
N GLY A 235 13.78 -7.01 -38.59
CA GLY A 235 13.25 -8.12 -39.37
C GLY A 235 12.90 -9.37 -38.57
N MET A 236 12.73 -9.24 -37.26
CA MET A 236 12.18 -10.31 -36.41
C MET A 236 10.66 -10.31 -36.43
N SER A 237 10.06 -11.40 -35.97
CA SER A 237 8.62 -11.54 -35.78
C SER A 237 8.31 -12.08 -34.38
N ILE A 238 7.12 -11.76 -33.88
CA ILE A 238 6.60 -12.24 -32.60
C ILE A 238 5.29 -12.98 -32.85
N ARG A 239 5.13 -14.13 -32.20
CA ARG A 239 3.85 -14.85 -32.14
C ARG A 239 3.46 -15.12 -30.70
N TYR A 240 2.16 -15.13 -30.44
CA TYR A 240 1.61 -15.35 -29.11
C TYR A 240 0.34 -16.22 -29.14
N THR A 241 -0.03 -16.72 -27.97
CA THR A 241 -1.25 -17.48 -27.69
C THR A 241 -1.88 -16.92 -26.42
N LEU A 242 -3.20 -17.08 -26.26
CA LEU A 242 -3.97 -16.55 -25.12
C LEU A 242 -4.59 -17.65 -24.24
N ASP A 243 -4.36 -18.91 -24.61
CA ASP A 243 -4.90 -20.12 -23.99
C ASP A 243 -3.81 -20.95 -23.27
N GLY A 244 -2.62 -20.38 -23.11
CA GLY A 244 -1.48 -21.05 -22.48
C GLY A 244 -0.79 -22.10 -23.35
N SER A 245 -1.24 -22.35 -24.58
CA SER A 245 -0.53 -23.23 -25.52
C SER A 245 0.82 -22.62 -25.93
N THR A 246 1.82 -23.43 -26.26
CA THR A 246 3.16 -22.90 -26.61
C THR A 246 3.19 -22.42 -28.07
N PRO A 247 3.44 -21.12 -28.35
CA PRO A 247 3.56 -20.63 -29.72
C PRO A 247 4.85 -21.13 -30.40
N SER A 248 4.83 -21.16 -31.74
CA SER A 248 5.98 -21.48 -32.59
C SER A 248 6.02 -20.55 -33.79
N GLU A 249 7.03 -20.64 -34.66
CA GLU A 249 7.12 -19.82 -35.88
C GLU A 249 5.88 -19.96 -36.79
N THR A 250 5.15 -21.07 -36.66
CA THR A 250 3.95 -21.40 -37.45
C THR A 250 2.67 -21.53 -36.63
N LYS A 251 2.74 -21.50 -35.28
CA LYS A 251 1.58 -21.65 -34.38
C LYS A 251 1.41 -20.43 -33.48
N GLY A 252 0.16 -19.99 -33.30
CA GLY A 252 -0.19 -18.78 -32.54
C GLY A 252 -0.44 -17.57 -33.44
N THR A 253 -0.88 -16.47 -32.86
CA THR A 253 -1.24 -15.23 -33.55
C THR A 253 -0.02 -14.33 -33.73
N PRO A 254 0.25 -13.78 -34.93
CA PRO A 254 1.29 -12.78 -35.11
C PRO A 254 0.98 -11.51 -34.30
N TYR A 255 1.97 -10.99 -33.57
CA TYR A 255 1.82 -9.72 -32.87
C TYR A 255 2.10 -8.55 -33.81
N THR A 256 1.14 -7.64 -33.93
CA THR A 256 1.23 -6.45 -34.81
C THR A 256 0.86 -5.16 -34.07
N THR A 257 -0.11 -5.21 -33.16
CA THR A 257 -0.53 -4.10 -32.31
C THR A 257 -0.86 -4.58 -30.89
N PRO A 258 -0.84 -3.69 -29.89
CA PRO A 258 -1.37 -4.01 -28.56
C PRO A 258 -2.80 -4.55 -28.59
N PHE A 259 -3.17 -5.38 -27.62
CA PHE A 259 -4.48 -6.02 -27.50
C PHE A 259 -4.95 -6.06 -26.04
N ILE A 260 -6.27 -6.19 -25.84
CA ILE A 260 -6.86 -6.31 -24.49
C ILE A 260 -6.81 -7.77 -24.04
N VAL A 261 -6.35 -8.01 -22.81
CA VAL A 261 -6.48 -9.29 -22.09
C VAL A 261 -7.53 -9.18 -20.99
N LYS A 262 -8.30 -10.26 -20.81
CA LYS A 262 -9.40 -10.38 -19.86
C LYS A 262 -9.09 -11.47 -18.83
N ASP A 263 -9.99 -11.63 -17.86
CA ASP A 263 -9.86 -12.68 -16.85
C ASP A 263 -9.72 -14.07 -17.49
N GLY A 264 -8.84 -14.90 -16.93
CA GLY A 264 -8.55 -16.24 -17.43
C GLY A 264 -7.68 -16.29 -18.70
N THR A 265 -7.07 -15.18 -19.10
CA THR A 265 -6.13 -15.17 -20.24
C THR A 265 -4.77 -15.74 -19.82
N ASP A 266 -4.33 -16.81 -20.51
CA ASP A 266 -2.98 -17.37 -20.36
C ASP A 266 -2.12 -16.97 -21.56
N LEU A 267 -1.41 -15.85 -21.42
CA LEU A 267 -0.58 -15.32 -22.50
C LEU A 267 0.76 -16.07 -22.55
N LYS A 268 1.15 -16.55 -23.74
CA LYS A 268 2.54 -16.95 -24.03
C LYS A 268 3.00 -16.31 -25.34
N ALA A 269 4.26 -15.90 -25.42
CA ALA A 269 4.84 -15.27 -26.60
C ALA A 269 6.26 -15.80 -26.89
N ILE A 270 6.64 -15.80 -28.16
CA ILE A 270 8.01 -16.05 -28.63
C ILE A 270 8.43 -14.98 -29.64
N ALA A 271 9.74 -14.81 -29.75
CA ALA A 271 10.39 -14.02 -30.78
C ALA A 271 11.17 -14.96 -31.72
N TYR A 272 11.04 -14.79 -33.03
CA TYR A 272 11.71 -15.62 -34.03
C TYR A 272 12.20 -14.82 -35.22
N LYS A 273 13.21 -15.36 -35.91
CA LYS A 273 13.76 -14.82 -37.16
C LYS A 273 14.43 -15.96 -37.93
N THR A 274 14.22 -16.02 -39.23
CA THR A 274 14.84 -17.04 -40.10
C THR A 274 16.36 -17.04 -39.94
N GLY A 275 16.93 -18.23 -39.74
CA GLY A 275 18.38 -18.40 -39.53
C GLY A 275 18.85 -18.18 -38.09
N MET A 276 17.95 -17.89 -37.15
CA MET A 276 18.24 -17.81 -35.71
C MET A 276 17.43 -18.85 -34.94
N THR A 277 17.99 -19.34 -33.84
CA THR A 277 17.28 -20.13 -32.84
C THR A 277 16.16 -19.29 -32.22
N THR A 278 14.92 -19.74 -32.35
CA THR A 278 13.73 -19.12 -31.75
C THR A 278 13.87 -18.97 -30.23
N SER A 279 13.30 -17.91 -29.67
CA SER A 279 13.36 -17.65 -28.24
C SER A 279 12.65 -18.75 -27.45
N LYS A 280 13.01 -18.90 -26.17
CA LYS A 280 12.12 -19.63 -25.25
C LYS A 280 10.76 -18.89 -25.16
N PRO A 281 9.65 -19.59 -24.90
CA PRO A 281 8.38 -18.94 -24.64
C PRO A 281 8.44 -18.16 -23.32
N ILE A 282 7.84 -16.97 -23.30
CA ILE A 282 7.64 -16.12 -22.12
C ILE A 282 6.16 -15.83 -21.95
N GLY A 283 5.69 -15.67 -20.72
CA GLY A 283 4.30 -15.35 -20.44
C GLY A 283 3.82 -15.90 -19.10
N GLY A 284 2.50 -15.89 -18.92
CA GLY A 284 1.81 -16.24 -17.69
C GLY A 284 0.34 -15.84 -17.74
N SER A 285 -0.35 -16.07 -16.62
CA SER A 285 -1.79 -15.85 -16.47
C SER A 285 -2.12 -14.40 -16.09
N TYR A 286 -3.23 -13.90 -16.60
CA TYR A 286 -3.88 -12.67 -16.15
C TYR A 286 -5.16 -13.01 -15.39
N ALA A 287 -5.21 -12.62 -14.12
CA ALA A 287 -6.40 -12.71 -13.28
C ALA A 287 -7.02 -11.31 -13.18
N ILE A 288 -8.18 -11.11 -13.82
CA ILE A 288 -8.83 -9.80 -13.92
C ILE A 288 -10.12 -9.80 -13.11
N GLY A 289 -10.32 -8.80 -12.25
CA GLY A 289 -11.53 -8.71 -11.44
C GLY A 289 -11.62 -9.79 -10.33
N GLN A 290 -10.53 -10.51 -10.08
CA GLN A 290 -10.46 -11.59 -9.10
C GLN A 290 -10.02 -11.10 -7.71
N MET A 291 -10.23 -9.82 -7.40
CA MET A 291 -9.80 -9.18 -6.16
C MET A 291 -10.98 -8.88 -5.24
N PRO A 292 -10.75 -8.63 -3.93
CA PRO A 292 -11.80 -8.08 -3.06
C PRO A 292 -12.27 -6.70 -3.56
N ASP A 293 -13.42 -6.25 -3.06
CA ASP A 293 -14.01 -4.95 -3.40
C ASP A 293 -14.79 -4.44 -2.19
N LEU A 294 -14.17 -3.56 -1.42
CA LEU A 294 -14.61 -3.04 -0.14
C LEU A 294 -15.36 -1.74 -0.31
N VAL A 295 -16.66 -1.78 -0.06
CA VAL A 295 -17.51 -0.60 -0.07
C VAL A 295 -18.01 -0.31 1.35
N VAL A 296 -18.00 0.96 1.73
CA VAL A 296 -18.67 1.41 2.96
C VAL A 296 -20.15 1.61 2.67
N THR A 297 -21.02 0.79 3.26
CA THR A 297 -22.46 0.80 2.95
C THR A 297 -23.28 1.62 3.93
N GLU A 298 -22.78 1.84 5.15
CA GLU A 298 -23.50 2.56 6.19
C GLU A 298 -22.55 3.25 7.17
N ILE A 299 -22.94 4.43 7.65
CA ILE A 299 -22.32 5.13 8.79
C ILE A 299 -23.42 5.33 9.83
N THR A 300 -23.16 4.89 11.06
CA THR A 300 -24.07 5.07 12.20
C THR A 300 -23.34 5.73 13.36
N TRP A 301 -24.11 6.32 14.27
CA TRP A 301 -23.59 6.92 15.50
C TRP A 301 -24.55 6.73 16.66
N ASN A 302 -24.00 6.76 17.86
CA ASN A 302 -24.76 6.67 19.11
C ASN A 302 -24.34 7.80 20.06
N PRO A 303 -25.28 8.58 20.62
CA PRO A 303 -26.74 8.49 20.43
C PRO A 303 -27.15 8.86 19.01
N SER A 304 -28.25 8.27 18.50
CA SER A 304 -28.71 8.48 17.12
C SER A 304 -29.13 9.91 16.81
N SER A 305 -29.55 10.66 17.84
CA SER A 305 -29.88 12.08 17.81
C SER A 305 -29.09 12.84 18.89
N PRO A 306 -27.79 13.10 18.68
CA PRO A 306 -26.95 13.75 19.68
C PRO A 306 -27.29 15.22 19.83
N THR A 307 -27.03 15.74 21.02
CA THR A 307 -27.18 17.14 21.43
C THR A 307 -25.82 17.71 21.81
N THR A 308 -25.71 19.03 21.87
CA THR A 308 -24.48 19.70 22.28
C THR A 308 -24.08 19.27 23.70
N GLY A 309 -22.87 18.72 23.81
CA GLY A 309 -22.30 18.17 25.04
C GLY A 309 -22.33 16.64 25.12
N ASP A 310 -23.01 15.95 24.20
CA ASP A 310 -23.03 14.48 24.18
C ASP A 310 -21.69 13.89 23.71
N GLU A 311 -21.34 12.75 24.28
CA GLU A 311 -20.25 11.91 23.77
C GLU A 311 -20.79 10.94 22.71
N VAL A 312 -20.31 11.06 21.47
CA VAL A 312 -20.81 10.35 20.29
C VAL A 312 -19.83 9.26 19.85
N SER A 313 -20.30 8.01 19.77
CA SER A 313 -19.55 6.90 19.18
C SER A 313 -19.95 6.73 17.71
N PHE A 314 -18.99 6.42 16.83
CA PHE A 314 -19.25 6.15 15.41
C PHE A 314 -19.00 4.68 15.07
N SER A 315 -19.82 4.16 14.17
CA SER A 315 -19.69 2.83 13.60
C SER A 315 -19.92 2.88 12.08
N ALA A 316 -19.37 1.92 11.36
CA ALA A 316 -19.57 1.80 9.92
C ALA A 316 -19.71 0.35 9.50
N THR A 317 -20.49 0.10 8.45
CA THR A 317 -20.60 -1.21 7.81
C THR A 317 -19.74 -1.22 6.55
N ILE A 318 -18.77 -2.14 6.52
CA ILE A 318 -17.90 -2.38 5.37
C ILE A 318 -18.33 -3.70 4.75
N LYS A 319 -18.60 -3.71 3.45
CA LYS A 319 -18.98 -4.90 2.69
C LYS A 319 -17.87 -5.22 1.69
N ASN A 320 -17.45 -6.48 1.65
CA ASN A 320 -16.77 -7.00 0.47
C ASN A 320 -17.85 -7.39 -0.56
N GLN A 321 -18.08 -6.56 -1.57
CA GLN A 321 -19.10 -6.80 -2.59
C GLN A 321 -18.63 -7.73 -3.72
N SER A 322 -17.37 -8.16 -3.69
CA SER A 322 -16.80 -9.06 -4.68
C SER A 322 -17.09 -10.53 -4.37
N LYS A 323 -16.81 -11.39 -5.36
CA LYS A 323 -16.88 -12.85 -5.23
C LYS A 323 -15.62 -13.47 -4.63
N ASN A 324 -14.61 -12.67 -4.32
CA ASN A 324 -13.33 -13.11 -3.78
C ASN A 324 -13.18 -12.60 -2.35
N PRO A 325 -12.78 -13.45 -1.40
CA PRO A 325 -12.53 -13.00 -0.03
C PRO A 325 -11.32 -12.06 0.02
N THR A 326 -11.26 -11.21 1.04
CA THR A 326 -10.01 -10.46 1.30
C THR A 326 -8.91 -11.44 1.73
N PRO A 327 -7.64 -11.21 1.33
CA PRO A 327 -6.51 -12.06 1.70
C PRO A 327 -6.41 -12.26 3.22
N PRO A 328 -6.13 -13.49 3.71
CA PRO A 328 -5.91 -13.73 5.12
C PRO A 328 -4.63 -13.02 5.59
N GLY A 329 -4.63 -12.53 6.84
CA GLY A 329 -3.46 -11.88 7.46
C GLY A 329 -3.19 -10.44 7.00
N VAL A 330 -4.08 -9.84 6.18
CA VAL A 330 -4.02 -8.41 5.85
C VAL A 330 -5.06 -7.66 6.68
N GLU A 331 -4.61 -6.62 7.38
CA GLU A 331 -5.49 -5.73 8.13
C GLU A 331 -6.33 -4.87 7.19
N ILE A 332 -7.65 -4.85 7.40
CA ILE A 332 -8.56 -3.92 6.73
C ILE A 332 -8.64 -2.68 7.61
N GLY A 333 -7.78 -1.70 7.32
CA GLY A 333 -7.82 -0.41 8.00
C GLY A 333 -9.12 0.33 7.69
N CYS A 334 -9.64 1.06 8.67
CA CYS A 334 -10.82 1.90 8.50
C CYS A 334 -10.57 3.24 9.15
N GLU A 335 -10.72 4.34 8.42
CA GLU A 335 -10.52 5.68 8.93
C GLU A 335 -11.86 6.42 9.06
N PHE A 336 -12.11 7.01 10.23
CA PHE A 336 -13.22 7.93 10.44
C PHE A 336 -12.68 9.36 10.49
N GLN A 337 -13.34 10.27 9.78
CA GLN A 337 -13.03 11.69 9.73
C GLN A 337 -14.24 12.54 10.09
N ILE A 338 -14.01 13.66 10.79
CA ILE A 338 -14.98 14.73 11.01
C ILE A 338 -14.45 16.00 10.37
N ASN A 339 -15.21 16.59 9.44
CA ASN A 339 -14.80 17.77 8.66
C ASN A 339 -13.41 17.61 8.01
N GLY A 340 -13.11 16.40 7.52
CA GLY A 340 -11.82 16.05 6.92
C GLY A 340 -10.67 15.84 7.91
N THR A 341 -10.88 16.02 9.21
CA THR A 341 -9.88 15.72 10.24
C THR A 341 -10.03 14.27 10.68
N LYS A 342 -8.95 13.48 10.59
CA LYS A 342 -8.90 12.10 11.10
C LYS A 342 -9.23 12.09 12.58
N LEU A 343 -10.29 11.37 12.94
CA LEU A 343 -10.74 11.17 14.31
C LEU A 343 -10.09 9.90 14.90
N CYS A 344 -10.18 8.78 14.17
CA CYS A 344 -9.76 7.48 14.65
C CYS A 344 -9.44 6.49 13.54
N ALA A 345 -8.73 5.41 13.94
CA ALA A 345 -8.72 4.16 13.20
C ALA A 345 -9.79 3.22 13.78
N GLY A 346 -10.48 2.49 12.93
CA GLY A 346 -11.41 1.43 13.27
C GLY A 346 -10.70 0.08 13.41
N ASN A 347 -11.21 -0.76 14.30
CA ASN A 347 -10.87 -2.19 14.47
C ASN A 347 -9.50 -2.58 15.08
N ASN A 348 -8.76 -1.66 15.70
CA ASN A 348 -7.69 -1.96 16.68
C ASN A 348 -6.80 -3.20 16.39
N GLY A 349 -6.35 -3.38 15.13
CA GLY A 349 -5.42 -4.47 14.79
C GLY A 349 -5.99 -5.88 14.86
N LYS A 350 -7.32 -6.07 14.79
CA LYS A 350 -7.89 -7.41 14.62
C LYS A 350 -7.90 -7.79 13.14
N GLU A 351 -7.17 -8.84 12.79
CA GLU A 351 -7.27 -9.49 11.48
C GLU A 351 -8.73 -9.85 11.21
N VAL A 352 -9.32 -9.22 10.20
CA VAL A 352 -10.66 -9.58 9.72
C VAL A 352 -10.55 -9.81 8.23
N SER A 353 -10.47 -11.08 7.84
CA SER A 353 -10.79 -11.45 6.47
C SER A 353 -12.30 -11.28 6.31
N ILE A 354 -12.74 -10.52 5.30
CA ILE A 354 -14.15 -10.40 4.94
C ILE A 354 -14.40 -11.39 3.80
N PRO A 355 -15.20 -12.45 4.04
CA PRO A 355 -15.59 -13.38 2.98
C PRO A 355 -16.25 -12.65 1.81
N ALA A 356 -16.26 -13.32 0.66
CA ALA A 356 -17.00 -12.84 -0.51
C ALA A 356 -18.46 -12.52 -0.16
N ASN A 357 -18.95 -11.36 -0.60
CA ASN A 357 -20.31 -10.86 -0.34
C ASN A 357 -20.70 -10.68 1.14
N ALA A 358 -19.74 -10.70 2.08
CA ALA A 358 -20.00 -10.50 3.49
C ALA A 358 -19.80 -9.04 3.93
N SER A 359 -20.39 -8.69 5.07
CA SER A 359 -20.20 -7.39 5.72
C SER A 359 -19.66 -7.56 7.13
N ILE A 360 -18.95 -6.54 7.59
CA ILE A 360 -18.51 -6.38 8.98
C ILE A 360 -18.92 -5.01 9.49
N THR A 361 -19.06 -4.89 10.80
CA THR A 361 -19.23 -3.61 11.48
C THR A 361 -17.93 -3.22 12.15
N VAL A 362 -17.46 -2.02 11.86
CA VAL A 362 -16.26 -1.44 12.47
C VAL A 362 -16.67 -0.29 13.36
N ASN A 363 -16.15 -0.28 14.59
CA ASN A 363 -16.36 0.80 15.56
C ASN A 363 -15.14 1.71 15.58
N GLY A 364 -15.35 3.03 15.54
CA GLY A 364 -14.28 4.03 15.63
C GLY A 364 -13.72 4.12 17.06
N THR A 365 -12.39 4.14 17.21
CA THR A 365 -11.71 4.26 18.51
C THR A 365 -10.68 5.40 18.46
N ILE A 366 -10.85 6.49 19.21
CA ILE A 366 -9.99 7.68 19.09
C ILE A 366 -8.56 7.36 19.52
N ALA A 367 -7.61 7.64 18.62
CA ALA A 367 -6.19 7.33 18.80
C ALA A 367 -5.50 8.23 19.85
N THR A 368 -6.15 9.34 20.26
CA THR A 368 -5.58 10.33 21.17
C THR A 368 -6.38 10.37 22.47
N GLY A 369 -5.73 10.06 23.60
CA GLY A 369 -6.33 10.19 24.94
C GLY A 369 -7.21 9.03 25.40
N GLY A 370 -7.26 7.91 24.65
CA GLY A 370 -7.94 6.68 25.08
C GLY A 370 -9.47 6.77 25.16
N LYS A 371 -10.08 7.84 24.65
CA LYS A 371 -11.54 7.96 24.54
C LYS A 371 -12.05 7.25 23.30
N THR A 372 -13.26 6.70 23.35
CA THR A 372 -13.91 6.05 22.20
C THR A 372 -15.04 6.90 21.61
N THR A 373 -15.16 8.14 22.06
CA THR A 373 -16.29 9.04 21.81
C THR A 373 -15.82 10.44 21.42
N TRP A 374 -16.56 11.09 20.52
CA TRP A 374 -16.37 12.46 20.09
C TRP A 374 -17.35 13.39 20.82
N LEU A 375 -16.86 14.50 21.40
CA LEU A 375 -17.72 15.46 22.08
C LEU A 375 -18.47 16.33 21.06
N ALA A 376 -19.79 16.24 21.04
CA ALA A 376 -20.65 17.01 20.17
C ALA A 376 -20.66 18.50 20.56
N LEU A 377 -20.29 19.37 19.61
CA LEU A 377 -20.38 20.82 19.72
C LEU A 377 -21.44 21.36 18.75
N PRO A 378 -21.98 22.58 18.95
CA PRO A 378 -22.95 23.16 18.04
C PRO A 378 -22.40 23.26 16.61
N GLY A 379 -23.17 22.83 15.63
CA GLY A 379 -22.80 22.96 14.21
C GLY A 379 -23.27 21.79 13.36
N THR A 380 -22.91 21.86 12.08
CA THR A 380 -23.10 20.77 11.12
C THR A 380 -21.74 20.22 10.75
N TYR A 381 -21.60 18.90 10.80
CA TYR A 381 -20.36 18.17 10.61
C TYR A 381 -20.51 17.16 9.48
N THR A 382 -19.46 17.04 8.69
CA THR A 382 -19.31 16.00 7.68
C THR A 382 -18.57 14.83 8.30
N VAL A 383 -19.21 13.67 8.39
CA VAL A 383 -18.61 12.41 8.85
C VAL A 383 -18.25 11.59 7.63
N LYS A 384 -16.96 11.32 7.40
CA LYS A 384 -16.48 10.48 6.30
C LYS A 384 -15.85 9.21 6.87
N VAL A 385 -16.13 8.08 6.25
CA VAL A 385 -15.49 6.80 6.54
C VAL A 385 -14.78 6.30 5.30
N ILE A 386 -13.57 5.77 5.46
CA ILE A 386 -12.72 5.22 4.40
C ILE A 386 -12.31 3.81 4.81
N ALA A 387 -12.78 2.79 4.09
CA ALA A 387 -12.26 1.44 4.15
C ALA A 387 -10.92 1.34 3.40
N ASP A 388 -10.07 0.43 3.83
CA ASP A 388 -8.67 0.30 3.38
C ASP A 388 -7.91 1.64 3.36
N ASP A 389 -7.90 2.31 4.51
CA ASP A 389 -7.45 3.70 4.66
C ASP A 389 -6.04 4.05 4.13
N VAL A 390 -5.15 3.07 3.97
CA VAL A 390 -3.80 3.27 3.39
C VAL A 390 -3.52 2.41 2.16
N ASN A 391 -4.57 1.89 1.50
CA ASN A 391 -4.47 1.16 0.24
C ASN A 391 -3.59 -0.10 0.35
N ARG A 392 -3.87 -0.95 1.36
CA ARG A 392 -3.14 -2.20 1.64
C ARG A 392 -3.62 -3.35 0.76
N LEU A 393 -4.88 -3.31 0.34
CA LEU A 393 -5.50 -4.29 -0.51
C LEU A 393 -5.56 -3.72 -1.92
N LEU A 394 -5.26 -4.58 -2.89
CA LEU A 394 -5.60 -4.26 -4.26
C LEU A 394 -7.05 -4.72 -4.47
N GLU A 395 -7.89 -3.81 -4.92
CA GLU A 395 -9.32 -4.01 -5.05
C GLU A 395 -9.77 -3.97 -6.51
N ASN A 396 -10.99 -4.44 -6.78
CA ASN A 396 -11.58 -4.31 -8.11
C ASN A 396 -11.91 -2.84 -8.44
N ASP A 397 -12.22 -2.02 -7.45
CA ASP A 397 -12.58 -0.62 -7.60
C ASP A 397 -12.19 0.20 -6.35
N GLU A 398 -11.04 0.87 -6.42
CA GLU A 398 -10.51 1.73 -5.34
C GLU A 398 -11.29 3.05 -5.14
N THR A 399 -12.32 3.31 -5.95
CA THR A 399 -13.05 4.58 -5.91
C THR A 399 -14.29 4.54 -5.03
N ASN A 400 -14.67 3.36 -4.53
CA ASN A 400 -15.91 3.14 -3.79
C ASN A 400 -15.71 2.88 -2.28
N ASN A 401 -14.47 2.94 -1.80
CA ASN A 401 -14.09 2.57 -0.44
C ASN A 401 -14.46 3.64 0.59
N SER A 402 -15.22 4.69 0.22
CA SER A 402 -15.59 5.75 1.14
C SER A 402 -17.06 6.17 1.06
N LEU A 403 -17.62 6.50 2.23
CA LEU A 403 -18.97 7.04 2.38
C LEU A 403 -18.92 8.31 3.23
N THR A 404 -19.86 9.23 3.00
CA THR A 404 -19.98 10.48 3.75
C THR A 404 -21.42 10.68 4.22
N ALA A 405 -21.59 11.11 5.47
CA ALA A 405 -22.85 11.44 6.11
C ALA A 405 -22.77 12.80 6.81
N THR A 406 -23.93 13.42 7.06
CA THR A 406 -24.02 14.71 7.77
C THR A 406 -24.54 14.49 9.19
N LEU A 407 -23.84 15.03 10.17
CA LEU A 407 -24.21 15.03 11.58
C LEU A 407 -24.47 16.47 12.04
N SER A 408 -25.64 16.75 12.61
CA SER A 408 -25.94 18.06 13.21
C SER A 408 -26.47 17.88 14.63
N PRO A 409 -25.63 18.02 15.66
CA PRO A 409 -26.09 17.91 17.03
C PRO A 409 -27.15 18.98 17.38
N GLY A 410 -28.18 18.57 18.13
CA GLY A 410 -29.18 19.47 18.72
C GLY A 410 -28.53 20.53 19.63
N LYS A 411 -29.23 21.64 19.87
CA LYS A 411 -28.66 22.80 20.57
C LYS A 411 -28.70 22.78 22.10
N ASN A 412 -29.14 21.77 22.87
CA ASN A 412 -29.19 21.86 24.35
C ASN A 412 -29.78 23.18 24.94
N GLU A 413 -30.70 23.81 24.20
CA GLU A 413 -31.35 25.09 24.52
C GLU A 413 -32.86 24.90 24.65
N TRP A 414 -33.52 25.74 25.46
CA TRP A 414 -34.97 25.73 25.56
C TRP A 414 -35.61 26.42 24.36
N THR A 415 -36.56 25.75 23.72
CA THR A 415 -37.42 26.25 22.65
C THR A 415 -38.85 26.32 23.14
N THR A 416 -39.57 27.38 22.80
CA THR A 416 -40.98 27.59 23.18
C THR A 416 -41.87 27.45 21.95
N TRP A 417 -42.90 26.60 22.05
CA TRP A 417 -44.01 26.54 21.11
C TRP A 417 -45.29 27.01 21.80
N ASP A 418 -45.91 28.05 21.23
CA ASP A 418 -47.23 28.53 21.63
C ASP A 418 -48.31 27.55 21.17
N GLN A 419 -49.52 27.59 21.74
CA GLN A 419 -50.63 26.68 21.40
C GLN A 419 -51.03 26.69 19.91
N ASN A 420 -50.71 27.76 19.18
CA ASN A 420 -50.96 27.91 17.74
C ASN A 420 -49.72 27.62 16.87
N ASP A 421 -48.62 27.13 17.46
CA ASP A 421 -47.44 26.72 16.69
C ASP A 421 -47.80 25.58 15.75
N ARG A 422 -47.27 25.63 14.52
CA ARG A 422 -47.54 24.63 13.47
C ARG A 422 -47.17 23.19 13.86
N ASN A 423 -46.30 23.00 14.86
CA ASN A 423 -45.89 21.68 15.34
C ASN A 423 -46.89 21.07 16.34
N ILE A 424 -47.90 21.85 16.76
CA ILE A 424 -48.96 21.42 17.66
C ILE A 424 -50.23 21.16 16.85
N THR A 425 -50.81 19.99 17.06
CA THR A 425 -52.01 19.53 16.34
C THR A 425 -53.15 19.28 17.31
N HIS A 426 -54.37 19.68 16.94
CA HIS A 426 -55.59 19.41 17.69
C HIS A 426 -56.39 18.32 17.00
N SER A 427 -56.98 17.42 17.77
CA SER A 427 -57.77 16.30 17.29
C SER A 427 -59.02 16.12 18.15
N GLY A 428 -60.05 15.50 17.58
CA GLY A 428 -61.38 15.38 18.18
C GLY A 428 -62.30 16.57 17.87
N SER A 429 -63.34 16.76 18.68
CA SER A 429 -64.38 17.77 18.45
C SER A 429 -64.37 18.83 19.55
N ASN A 430 -64.76 20.07 19.21
CA ASN A 430 -64.87 21.19 20.15
C ASN A 430 -63.57 21.59 20.87
N TRP A 431 -62.44 21.64 20.13
CA TRP A 431 -61.30 22.43 20.57
C TRP A 431 -61.53 23.90 20.25
N HIS A 432 -61.46 24.74 21.27
CA HIS A 432 -61.44 26.18 21.10
C HIS A 432 -59.98 26.63 21.06
N ALA A 433 -59.39 26.60 19.87
CA ALA A 433 -58.00 27.01 19.68
C ALA A 433 -57.87 28.54 19.57
N ASN A 434 -56.72 29.06 19.99
CA ASN A 434 -56.34 30.48 19.88
C ASN A 434 -57.39 31.43 20.47
N GLN A 435 -57.95 31.07 21.61
CA GLN A 435 -58.85 31.91 22.37
C GLN A 435 -58.07 33.08 22.98
N LYS A 436 -58.67 34.26 23.03
CA LYS A 436 -58.03 35.44 23.63
C LYS A 436 -58.17 35.38 25.15
N PHE A 437 -57.05 35.18 25.85
CA PHE A 437 -56.99 35.12 27.31
C PHE A 437 -55.85 36.00 27.85
N PRO A 438 -56.12 37.25 28.25
CA PRO A 438 -55.09 38.17 28.73
C PRO A 438 -54.26 37.60 29.88
N GLY A 439 -52.93 37.64 29.73
CA GLY A 439 -51.95 37.16 30.70
C GLY A 439 -51.45 35.73 30.48
N ALA A 440 -52.10 34.94 29.61
CA ALA A 440 -51.54 33.72 29.03
C ALA A 440 -50.30 34.04 28.16
N TYR A 441 -49.57 33.03 27.69
CA TYR A 441 -48.48 33.27 26.74
C TYR A 441 -49.08 33.83 25.43
N ASN A 442 -48.51 34.94 24.94
CA ASN A 442 -49.07 35.72 23.82
C ASN A 442 -50.57 36.07 23.96
N ASP A 443 -51.06 36.19 25.21
CA ASP A 443 -52.46 36.51 25.55
C ASP A 443 -53.50 35.58 24.89
N ASN A 444 -53.14 34.32 24.67
CA ASN A 444 -54.03 33.33 24.09
C ASN A 444 -53.87 31.91 24.68
N ASP A 445 -54.87 31.06 24.49
CA ASP A 445 -54.88 29.65 24.93
C ASP A 445 -55.68 28.74 23.99
N SER A 446 -55.60 27.43 24.24
CA SER A 446 -56.37 26.37 23.59
C SER A 446 -57.10 25.53 24.63
N SER A 447 -58.42 25.41 24.50
CA SER A 447 -59.25 24.71 25.50
C SER A 447 -60.12 23.59 24.93
N SER A 448 -60.36 22.57 25.74
CA SER A 448 -61.40 21.58 25.50
C SER A 448 -61.88 20.94 26.80
N ALA A 449 -63.13 20.47 26.80
CA ALA A 449 -63.71 19.62 27.86
C ALA A 449 -64.22 18.28 27.29
N THR A 450 -63.98 18.03 25.99
CA THR A 450 -64.65 16.97 25.24
C THR A 450 -63.84 15.69 25.27
N LYS A 451 -64.53 14.56 25.49
CA LYS A 451 -63.97 13.22 25.38
C LYS A 451 -63.19 12.99 24.08
N ASP A 452 -62.12 12.20 24.16
CA ASP A 452 -61.31 11.73 23.02
C ASP A 452 -60.70 12.88 22.18
N SER A 453 -60.84 14.12 22.65
CA SER A 453 -60.25 15.29 22.01
C SER A 453 -58.91 15.56 22.65
N TYR A 454 -57.87 15.77 21.84
CA TYR A 454 -56.52 15.95 22.37
C TYR A 454 -55.73 16.97 21.58
N LEU A 455 -54.69 17.49 22.21
CA LEU A 455 -53.62 18.25 21.58
C LEU A 455 -52.36 17.37 21.57
N GLN A 456 -51.65 17.32 20.44
CA GLN A 456 -50.47 16.49 20.28
C GLN A 456 -49.34 17.21 19.54
N PHE A 457 -48.11 16.97 19.98
CA PHE A 457 -46.89 17.41 19.29
C PHE A 457 -45.75 16.42 19.51
N THR A 458 -44.77 16.43 18.60
CA THR A 458 -43.54 15.64 18.69
C THR A 458 -42.34 16.57 18.69
N PHE A 459 -41.44 16.41 19.66
CA PHE A 459 -40.17 17.14 19.75
C PHE A 459 -38.99 16.17 19.73
N THR A 460 -37.83 16.61 19.23
CA THR A 460 -36.60 15.81 19.28
C THR A 460 -35.67 16.42 20.30
N GLY A 461 -35.53 15.80 21.47
CA GLY A 461 -34.82 16.41 22.58
C GLY A 461 -34.81 15.56 23.82
N THR A 462 -34.60 16.20 24.97
CA THR A 462 -34.36 15.51 26.25
C THR A 462 -35.32 15.90 27.37
N GLN A 463 -36.18 16.91 27.18
CA GLN A 463 -37.15 17.32 28.20
C GLN A 463 -38.24 18.21 27.60
N ALA A 464 -39.45 18.15 28.15
CA ALA A 464 -40.51 19.13 27.91
C ALA A 464 -41.22 19.53 29.21
N LYS A 465 -41.69 20.78 29.24
CA LYS A 465 -42.47 21.39 30.30
C LYS A 465 -43.72 22.00 29.70
N LEU A 466 -44.87 21.49 30.13
CA LEU A 466 -46.18 21.86 29.61
C LEU A 466 -46.81 22.90 30.52
N TYR A 467 -47.24 24.01 29.93
CA TYR A 467 -47.86 25.12 30.63
C TYR A 467 -49.30 25.30 30.19
N GLY A 468 -50.13 25.70 31.14
CA GLY A 468 -51.56 25.89 30.94
C GLY A 468 -52.14 26.88 31.93
N ILE A 469 -53.46 26.98 31.95
CA ILE A 469 -54.19 27.83 32.89
C ILE A 469 -54.88 26.96 33.92
N LYS A 470 -54.72 27.31 35.20
CA LYS A 470 -55.51 26.73 36.29
C LYS A 470 -56.56 27.73 36.74
N GLY A 471 -57.83 27.36 36.70
CA GLY A 471 -58.96 28.22 37.04
C GLY A 471 -60.05 27.47 37.81
N ASN A 472 -61.06 28.20 38.26
CA ASN A 472 -62.16 27.57 39.01
C ASN A 472 -63.08 26.74 38.09
N TRP A 473 -62.96 26.89 36.77
CA TRP A 473 -63.69 26.12 35.75
C TRP A 473 -62.88 24.93 35.21
N SER A 474 -61.61 24.81 35.59
CA SER A 474 -60.69 23.83 35.01
C SER A 474 -60.89 22.43 35.59
N GLY A 475 -60.74 21.42 34.74
CA GLY A 475 -60.88 20.00 35.04
C GLY A 475 -59.55 19.28 35.23
N ILE A 476 -59.59 17.98 34.97
CA ILE A 476 -58.42 17.10 35.08
C ILE A 476 -57.92 16.77 33.68
N VAL A 477 -56.61 16.91 33.46
CA VAL A 477 -55.94 16.54 32.20
C VAL A 477 -55.16 15.23 32.36
N ASN A 478 -55.23 14.38 31.35
CA ASN A 478 -54.35 13.23 31.17
C ASN A 478 -53.23 13.59 30.19
N ILE A 479 -51.99 13.30 30.58
CA ILE A 479 -50.80 13.47 29.76
C ILE A 479 -50.29 12.09 29.38
N TYR A 480 -50.08 11.87 28.08
CA TYR A 480 -49.43 10.67 27.55
C TYR A 480 -48.10 11.08 26.94
N LEU A 481 -47.11 10.20 27.07
CA LEU A 481 -45.78 10.35 26.49
C LEU A 481 -45.53 9.15 25.59
N ASP A 482 -45.10 9.44 24.36
CA ASP A 482 -44.90 8.51 23.27
C ASP A 482 -46.16 7.67 22.98
N ASP A 483 -46.01 6.42 22.56
CA ASP A 483 -47.13 5.54 22.20
C ASP A 483 -47.80 4.88 23.42
N MET A 484 -47.66 5.47 24.62
CA MET A 484 -48.25 4.91 25.84
C MET A 484 -49.77 5.00 25.82
N THR A 485 -50.43 3.89 26.16
CA THR A 485 -51.90 3.80 26.23
C THR A 485 -52.47 4.18 27.61
N THR A 486 -51.61 4.30 28.63
CA THR A 486 -51.96 4.81 29.95
C THR A 486 -51.26 6.15 30.20
N PRO A 487 -51.94 7.14 30.82
CA PRO A 487 -51.33 8.46 31.02
C PRO A 487 -50.14 8.37 31.97
N VAL A 488 -49.05 9.07 31.63
CA VAL A 488 -47.87 9.25 32.50
C VAL A 488 -48.14 10.25 33.63
N ALA A 489 -49.16 11.09 33.48
CA ALA A 489 -49.68 11.93 34.54
C ALA A 489 -51.17 12.23 34.36
N THR A 490 -51.89 12.31 35.47
CA THR A 490 -53.26 12.81 35.54
C THR A 490 -53.26 13.99 36.51
N VAL A 491 -53.48 15.20 36.00
CA VAL A 491 -53.25 16.45 36.74
C VAL A 491 -54.56 17.20 36.92
N ASP A 492 -54.92 17.48 38.18
CA ASP A 492 -56.03 18.38 38.51
C ASP A 492 -55.59 19.84 38.27
N THR A 493 -56.21 20.47 37.27
CA THR A 493 -55.93 21.86 36.90
C THR A 493 -56.87 22.86 37.58
N TYR A 494 -57.74 22.43 38.51
CA TYR A 494 -58.52 23.34 39.33
C TYR A 494 -57.65 24.28 40.17
N SER A 495 -58.07 25.54 40.25
CA SER A 495 -57.59 26.51 41.24
C SER A 495 -58.68 27.52 41.58
N ARG A 496 -58.82 27.91 42.86
CA ARG A 496 -59.81 28.92 43.28
C ARG A 496 -59.57 30.28 42.64
N PHE A 497 -58.31 30.62 42.38
CA PHE A 497 -57.89 31.84 41.69
C PHE A 497 -57.10 31.48 40.43
N ASN A 498 -57.25 32.26 39.37
CA ASN A 498 -56.57 32.00 38.10
C ASN A 498 -55.05 31.97 38.30
N GLN A 499 -54.41 30.91 37.83
CA GLN A 499 -52.97 30.79 37.70
C GLN A 499 -52.65 30.66 36.21
N LEU A 500 -52.12 31.73 35.62
CA LEU A 500 -51.75 31.80 34.22
C LEU A 500 -50.33 31.29 34.05
N LYS A 501 -50.02 30.68 32.89
CA LYS A 501 -48.69 30.10 32.61
C LYS A 501 -48.24 29.13 33.72
N ALA A 502 -49.20 28.38 34.27
CA ALA A 502 -48.95 27.42 35.33
C ALA A 502 -48.25 26.18 34.75
N LEU A 503 -47.15 25.74 35.37
CA LEU A 503 -46.52 24.48 35.01
C LEU A 503 -47.48 23.34 35.37
N ILE A 504 -47.99 22.64 34.36
CA ILE A 504 -48.92 21.53 34.53
C ILE A 504 -48.17 20.21 34.62
N TYR A 505 -47.17 20.02 33.76
CA TYR A 505 -46.37 18.80 33.75
C TYR A 505 -44.93 19.06 33.31
N ASP A 506 -43.99 18.39 33.96
CA ASP A 506 -42.58 18.32 33.57
C ASP A 506 -42.28 16.85 33.27
N THR A 507 -41.82 16.54 32.05
CA THR A 507 -41.47 15.17 31.67
C THR A 507 -40.29 14.62 32.48
N GLY A 508 -39.54 15.50 33.15
CA GLY A 508 -38.19 15.19 33.61
C GLY A 508 -37.24 14.96 32.44
N LYS A 509 -36.05 14.44 32.75
CA LYS A 509 -35.06 14.08 31.73
C LYS A 509 -35.48 12.79 31.02
N LEU A 510 -35.60 12.88 29.70
CA LEU A 510 -35.83 11.77 28.77
C LEU A 510 -34.51 11.37 28.09
N SER A 511 -34.53 10.23 27.40
CA SER A 511 -33.49 9.88 26.42
C SER A 511 -33.44 10.93 25.31
N ALA A 512 -32.27 11.19 24.73
CA ALA A 512 -32.21 12.03 23.54
C ALA A 512 -32.85 11.30 22.35
N GLY A 513 -33.85 11.93 21.71
CA GLY A 513 -34.56 11.33 20.59
C GLY A 513 -35.91 11.99 20.34
N PRO A 514 -36.68 11.50 19.37
CA PRO A 514 -38.05 11.95 19.15
C PRO A 514 -38.96 11.46 20.29
N HIS A 515 -39.75 12.39 20.85
CA HIS A 515 -40.75 12.12 21.86
C HIS A 515 -42.07 12.80 21.50
N THR A 516 -43.19 12.10 21.69
CA THR A 516 -44.53 12.61 21.38
C THR A 516 -45.30 12.85 22.67
N ILE A 517 -45.93 14.01 22.82
CA ILE A 517 -46.79 14.31 23.98
C ILE A 517 -48.23 14.46 23.50
N ARG A 518 -49.16 13.81 24.20
CA ARG A 518 -50.60 13.99 24.02
C ARG A 518 -51.24 14.54 25.30
N TRP A 519 -51.94 15.65 25.15
CA TRP A 519 -52.70 16.35 26.18
C TRP A 519 -54.19 16.13 25.97
N GLU A 520 -54.87 15.49 26.92
CA GLU A 520 -56.24 15.00 26.74
C GLU A 520 -57.11 15.32 27.97
N PRO A 521 -58.32 15.89 27.83
CA PRO A 521 -59.26 16.06 28.93
C PRO A 521 -59.64 14.69 29.52
N ALA A 522 -59.51 14.51 30.83
CA ALA A 522 -59.88 13.28 31.52
C ALA A 522 -61.40 13.14 31.76
N GLU A 523 -62.19 14.11 31.31
CA GLU A 523 -63.63 14.29 31.57
C GLU A 523 -64.01 14.28 33.06
N LYS A 524 -63.06 14.59 33.92
CA LYS A 524 -63.25 14.65 35.37
C LYS A 524 -62.95 16.06 35.84
N LYS A 525 -63.54 16.41 36.98
CA LYS A 525 -63.27 17.67 37.65
C LYS A 525 -63.19 17.47 39.15
N ASN A 526 -62.47 18.38 39.80
CA ASN A 526 -62.59 18.56 41.23
C ASN A 526 -64.05 18.90 41.58
N PRO A 527 -64.63 18.36 42.67
CA PRO A 527 -66.00 18.74 43.10
C PRO A 527 -66.19 20.25 43.32
N ALA A 528 -65.12 20.98 43.65
CA ALA A 528 -65.14 22.43 43.83
C ALA A 528 -65.07 23.22 42.51
N ALA A 529 -64.78 22.57 41.38
CA ALA A 529 -64.68 23.22 40.08
C ALA A 529 -66.07 23.45 39.45
N ALA A 530 -66.24 24.61 38.82
CA ALA A 530 -67.43 24.95 38.05
C ALA A 530 -67.57 24.09 36.78
N GLY A 531 -66.46 23.68 36.17
CA GLY A 531 -66.41 22.92 34.92
C GLY A 531 -65.28 21.88 34.91
N ASN A 532 -65.07 21.25 33.75
CA ASN A 532 -64.05 20.23 33.52
C ASN A 532 -63.12 20.57 32.33
N TRP A 533 -62.98 21.86 32.00
CA TRP A 533 -62.16 22.32 30.86
C TRP A 533 -60.66 22.17 31.14
N VAL A 534 -59.88 21.77 30.15
CA VAL A 534 -58.41 21.79 30.25
C VAL A 534 -57.87 22.85 29.31
N GLU A 535 -56.95 23.66 29.81
CA GLU A 535 -56.42 24.85 29.16
C GLU A 535 -54.93 24.65 28.85
N PHE A 536 -54.58 24.51 27.58
CA PHE A 536 -53.18 24.46 27.12
C PHE A 536 -52.73 25.84 26.63
N ASP A 537 -51.57 26.28 27.09
CA ASP A 537 -51.02 27.61 26.82
C ASP A 537 -49.80 27.50 25.91
N PHE A 538 -48.70 26.93 26.41
CA PHE A 538 -47.48 26.72 25.61
C PHE A 538 -46.66 25.55 26.16
N VAL A 539 -45.70 25.09 25.35
CA VAL A 539 -44.68 24.12 25.78
C VAL A 539 -43.29 24.74 25.65
N ASN A 540 -42.49 24.58 26.71
CA ASN A 540 -41.04 24.72 26.61
C ASN A 540 -40.43 23.32 26.48
N TRP A 541 -39.65 23.08 25.44
CA TRP A 541 -38.94 21.82 25.27
C TRP A 541 -37.46 22.08 25.02
N LYS A 542 -36.63 21.09 25.36
CA LYS A 542 -35.18 21.20 25.32
C LYS A 542 -34.63 20.19 24.34
N ASN A 543 -33.92 20.68 23.32
CA ASN A 543 -33.34 19.87 22.25
C ASN A 543 -32.00 19.24 22.60
#